data_AF-A0A7W5FTS7-F1
#
_entry.id   AF-A0A7W5FTS7-F1
#
_cell.length_a   1.000
_cell.length_b   1.000
_cell.length_c   1.000
_cell.angle_alpha   90.00
_cell.angle_beta   90.00
_cell.angle_gamma   90.00
#
_symmetry.space_group_name_H-M   'P 1'
#
loop_
_entity.id
_entity.type
_entity.pdbx_description
1 polymer ?
#
loop_
_entity_poly.entity_id
_entity_poly.type
_entity_poly.pdbx_seq_one_letter_code
_entity_poly.pdbx_strand_id
1 'polypeptide(L)' 'MYKKMALFVFTAAAALSASLATARPDCRAQCYIDYRACVSNGENPADCRVILLQCYDDCAYPQH' A
#
# COMPACT_ATOMS: atom_id res chain seq x y z
N MET A 1 -3.47 39.34 -30.35
CA MET A 1 -4.18 39.37 -29.05
C MET A 1 -4.42 37.93 -28.56
N TYR A 2 -3.51 37.33 -27.79
CA TYR A 2 -3.71 35.96 -27.24
C TYR A 2 -2.91 35.67 -25.95
N LYS A 3 -2.66 36.70 -25.12
CA LYS A 3 -1.84 36.57 -23.89
C LYS A 3 -2.66 36.25 -22.63
N LYS A 4 -3.99 36.08 -22.72
CA LYS A 4 -4.87 35.94 -21.52
C LYS A 4 -5.49 34.56 -21.30
N MET A 5 -5.25 33.58 -22.17
CA MET A 5 -5.94 32.28 -22.07
C MET A 5 -5.14 31.16 -21.40
N ALA A 6 -3.88 31.40 -21.01
CA ALA A 6 -3.04 30.36 -20.41
C ALA A 6 -3.24 30.19 -18.88
N LEU A 7 -4.01 31.05 -18.23
CA LEU A 7 -4.07 31.12 -16.76
C LEU A 7 -5.10 30.17 -16.11
N PHE A 8 -5.95 29.50 -16.87
CA PHE A 8 -7.05 28.70 -16.30
C PHE A 8 -6.88 27.18 -16.40
N VAL A 9 -5.77 26.69 -16.98
CA VAL A 9 -5.55 25.24 -17.13
C VAL A 9 -4.71 24.64 -16.00
N PHE A 10 -4.05 25.46 -15.18
CA PHE A 10 -3.17 24.98 -14.11
C PHE A 10 -3.87 24.73 -12.76
N THR A 11 -5.13 25.12 -12.57
CA THR A 11 -5.84 24.96 -11.29
C THR A 11 -6.60 23.64 -11.15
N ALA A 12 -6.82 22.89 -12.24
CA ALA A 12 -7.56 21.62 -12.20
C ALA A 12 -6.71 20.39 -11.83
N ALA A 13 -5.38 20.47 -11.96
CA ALA A 13 -4.49 19.34 -11.70
C ALA A 13 -4.18 19.10 -10.21
N ALA A 14 -4.37 20.11 -9.35
CA ALA A 14 -4.04 20.00 -7.94
C ALA A 14 -5.13 19.32 -7.08
N ALA A 15 -6.36 19.17 -7.60
CA ALA A 15 -7.48 18.61 -6.83
C ALA A 15 -7.58 17.06 -6.89
N LEU A 16 -6.95 16.42 -7.87
CA LEU A 16 -7.07 14.95 -8.06
C LEU A 16 -6.07 14.15 -7.21
N SER A 17 -5.01 14.79 -6.72
CA SER A 17 -3.92 14.11 -6.00
C SER A 17 -4.28 13.71 -4.56
N ALA A 18 -5.41 14.19 -4.02
CA ALA A 18 -5.79 13.96 -2.62
C ALA A 18 -6.44 12.59 -2.36
N SER A 19 -6.83 11.83 -3.39
CA SER A 19 -7.68 10.64 -3.21
C SER A 19 -6.93 9.29 -3.13
N LEU A 20 -5.63 9.25 -3.42
CA LEU A 20 -4.85 8.01 -3.42
C LEU A 20 -4.03 7.79 -2.14
N ALA A 21 -3.95 8.79 -1.26
CA ALA A 21 -3.12 8.74 -0.05
C ALA A 21 -3.73 7.94 1.12
N THR A 22 -4.98 7.48 1.01
CA THR A 22 -5.73 6.84 2.10
C THR A 22 -6.05 5.36 1.90
N ALA A 23 -5.63 4.76 0.77
CA ALA A 23 -5.73 3.31 0.60
C ALA A 23 -4.65 2.64 1.46
N ARG A 24 -4.87 2.56 2.78
CA ARG A 24 -4.09 1.69 3.64
C ARG A 24 -4.40 0.25 3.22
N PRO A 25 -3.43 -0.50 2.67
CA PRO A 25 -3.68 -1.90 2.37
C PRO A 25 -4.10 -2.60 3.67
N ASP A 26 -5.05 -3.51 3.56
CA ASP A 26 -5.46 -4.33 4.70
C ASP A 26 -4.21 -5.02 5.27
N CYS A 27 -3.98 -4.87 6.57
CA CYS A 27 -2.77 -5.35 7.23
C CYS A 27 -2.57 -6.85 6.99
N ARG A 28 -3.65 -7.64 7.03
CA ARG A 28 -3.59 -9.09 6.76
C ARG A 28 -3.31 -9.37 5.29
N ALA A 29 -3.83 -8.54 4.38
CA ALA A 29 -3.50 -8.66 2.96
C ALA A 29 -1.99 -8.46 2.73
N GLN A 30 -1.36 -7.50 3.42
CA GLN A 30 0.09 -7.29 3.34
C GLN A 30 0.88 -8.49 3.87
N CYS A 31 0.53 -9.03 5.04
CA CYS A 31 1.16 -10.23 5.58
C CYS A 31 1.09 -11.43 4.61
N TYR A 32 -0.03 -11.59 3.90
CA TYR A 32 -0.16 -12.65 2.90
C TYR A 32 0.70 -12.42 1.66
N ILE A 33 0.90 -11.17 1.24
CA ILE A 33 1.83 -10.82 0.17
C ILE A 33 3.25 -11.21 0.58
N ASP A 34 3.65 -10.86 1.79
CA ASP A 34 5.00 -11.14 2.30
C ASP A 34 5.25 -12.65 2.45
N TYR A 35 4.24 -13.41 2.90
CA TYR A 35 4.27 -14.88 2.87
C TYR A 35 4.50 -15.43 1.46
N ARG A 36 3.77 -14.93 0.47
CA ARG A 36 3.93 -15.40 -0.92
C ARG A 36 5.31 -15.05 -1.47
N ALA A 37 5.85 -13.88 -1.13
CA ALA A 37 7.20 -13.51 -1.49
C ALA A 37 8.24 -14.45 -0.85
N CYS A 38 8.09 -14.75 0.44
CA CYS A 38 8.95 -15.70 1.17
C CYS A 38 8.98 -17.08 0.47
N VAL A 39 7.81 -17.65 0.17
CA VAL A 39 7.75 -18.95 -0.53
C VAL A 39 8.32 -18.85 -1.95
N SER A 40 8.06 -17.74 -2.67
CA SER A 40 8.58 -17.53 -4.02
C SER A 40 10.11 -17.37 -4.07
N ASN A 41 10.73 -16.95 -2.97
CA ASN A 41 12.19 -16.84 -2.85
C ASN A 41 12.86 -18.20 -2.59
N GLY A 42 12.08 -19.28 -2.51
CA GLY A 42 12.58 -20.63 -2.27
C GLY A 42 12.81 -20.95 -0.79
N GLU A 43 12.29 -20.11 0.12
CA GLU A 43 12.32 -20.42 1.55
C GLU A 43 11.34 -21.54 1.90
N ASN A 44 11.60 -22.19 3.03
CA ASN A 44 10.77 -23.27 3.53
C ASN A 44 9.36 -22.74 3.85
N PRO A 45 8.28 -23.30 3.26
CA PRO A 45 6.92 -22.86 3.53
C PRO A 45 6.51 -22.93 5.00
N ALA A 46 7.11 -23.83 5.78
CA ALA A 46 6.87 -23.92 7.22
C ALA A 46 7.39 -22.67 7.95
N ASP A 47 8.58 -22.20 7.60
CA ASP A 47 9.19 -21.01 8.21
C ASP A 47 8.46 -19.74 7.76
N CYS A 48 8.09 -19.65 6.48
CA CYS A 48 7.25 -18.56 5.97
C CYS A 48 5.88 -18.50 6.68
N ARG A 49 5.31 -19.65 7.05
CA ARG A 49 4.04 -19.69 7.79
C ARG A 49 4.17 -19.13 9.20
N VAL A 50 5.30 -19.31 9.87
CA VAL A 50 5.55 -18.70 11.19
C VAL A 50 5.54 -17.18 11.08
N ILE A 51 6.20 -16.63 10.06
CA ILE A 51 6.23 -15.19 9.78
C ILE A 51 4.82 -14.66 9.49
N LEU A 52 4.03 -15.39 8.71
CA LEU A 52 2.63 -15.04 8.42
C LEU A 52 1.77 -14.96 9.69
N LEU A 53 1.90 -15.94 10.58
CA LEU A 53 1.14 -15.99 11.83
C LEU A 53 1.52 -14.84 12.75
N GLN A 54 2.82 -14.58 12.91
CA GLN A 54 3.30 -13.44 13.69
C GLN A 54 2.76 -12.11 13.14
N CYS A 55 2.81 -11.92 11.83
CA CYS A 55 2.28 -10.73 11.18
C CYS A 55 0.77 -10.58 11.40
N TYR A 56 0.00 -11.68 11.37
CA TYR A 56 -1.43 -11.65 11.68
C TYR A 56 -1.73 -11.29 13.13
N ASP A 57 -0.91 -11.74 14.08
CA ASP A 57 -1.03 -11.37 15.48
C ASP A 57 -0.71 -9.88 15.70
N ASP A 58 0.33 -9.37 15.04
CA ASP A 58 0.69 -7.95 15.06
C ASP A 58 -0.41 -7.08 14.42
N CYS A 59 -1.08 -7.58 13.37
CA CYS A 59 -2.24 -6.91 12.78
C CYS A 59 -3.50 -6.94 13.67
N ALA A 60 -3.64 -7.95 14.54
CA ALA A 60 -4.76 -8.04 15.47
C ALA A 60 -4.59 -7.07 16.66
N TYR A 61 -3.34 -6.78 17.02
CA TYR A 61 -2.95 -5.80 18.04
C TYR A 61 -1.98 -4.79 17.45
N PRO A 62 -2.45 -3.87 16.57
CA PRO A 62 -1.57 -2.86 16.01
C PRO A 62 -1.04 -2.00 17.16
N GLN A 63 0.21 -2.26 17.56
CA GLN A 63 0.94 -1.41 18.50
C GLN A 63 1.02 -0.02 17.85
N HIS A 64 0.48 0.95 18.58
CA HIS A 64 0.29 2.38 18.27
C HIS A 64 1.17 3.02 17.20
#